data_AF-A0A9D3XKG7-F1
#
_entry.id   AF-A0A9D3XKG7-F1
#
_cell.length_a   1.000
_cell.length_b   1.000
_cell.length_c   1.000
_cell.angle_alpha   90.00
_cell.angle_beta   90.00
_cell.angle_gamma   90.00
#
_symmetry.space_group_name_H-M   'P 1'
#
loop_
_entity.id
_entity.type
_entity.pdbx_description
1 polymer ?
#
loop_
_entity_poly.entity_id
_entity_poly.type
_entity_poly.pdbx_seq_one_letter_code
_entity_poly.pdbx_strand_id
1 'polypeptide(L)'
;RGPWASPAGGGIPGARSARGPGRLMRRWRRRRREVEQQQQPRGGDCAERRPEERSGAERRGAMAQRLFPLPRQQSLYPPSVRNPFVHEGRLSARDKARTVLLGLILLPFRAICIALILLLAWLFAAIATFCHPGRGSVPLMGWKRRVTQRALQCLGRVMFFLMGFQVEVKGKVAGPLEAPILVVAPHSSFFDGIVCIIAGLPSIVSRLENLSAPVFGTILRSLQPVLVSRLDPDSRRNTINEITKRATSGGQWPQVLIFPEGTCTNRSCLITFKQGAFIPGVPVQPVLLRYPNKLDTVTWTWQGYSFKELCVMTFCQPLTRVEVEFLPVHVPTEEEKKDPTLFANRVRNTMATALNVPVTDHTFEDCRLMISAGQLTLPMEAGLVEFTKISKKLNLKWDPIRDQLDTFAAIANASKGGRIGMEEFAEYLKLPVSDVLKELFLLFDRNGDGTIDFREYVIGLSVLCNPANTEETIQMAFNLFDVDDDGSITEEEFACILRSSLGVPDLDVSQLFKEIDTDHSGKIAYNEFKDFAFKHPEYAKLFTTYLELQRCQLQTLDEEDYQTPEDTYSQSKTSVSEKTPIARNKVSPESNEEDISSTSDKKDD
;
A
#
# COMPACT_ATOMS: atom_id res chain seq x y z
N ARG A 1 8.58 16.78 54.41
CA ARG A 1 9.37 16.36 55.60
C ARG A 1 8.98 14.91 55.91
N GLY A 2 9.82 13.93 55.60
CA GLY A 2 9.77 12.62 56.31
C GLY A 2 10.27 12.82 57.75
N PRO A 3 10.09 11.87 58.70
CA PRO A 3 10.61 10.49 58.64
C PRO A 3 9.58 9.42 59.12
N TRP A 4 9.61 8.15 58.70
CA TRP A 4 10.47 7.01 59.06
C TRP A 4 10.41 6.49 60.52
N ALA A 5 10.03 5.19 60.61
CA ALA A 5 10.56 4.10 61.45
C ALA A 5 9.91 3.74 62.79
N SER A 6 9.47 2.47 62.90
CA SER A 6 9.87 1.51 63.95
C SER A 6 9.37 0.06 63.68
N PRO A 7 10.01 -0.98 64.28
CA PRO A 7 10.46 -2.15 63.53
C PRO A 7 10.26 -3.56 64.17
N ALA A 8 10.65 -4.58 63.39
CA ALA A 8 11.45 -5.78 63.72
C ALA A 8 10.97 -6.94 64.64
N GLY A 9 11.25 -8.16 64.13
CA GLY A 9 11.62 -9.39 64.85
C GLY A 9 10.70 -10.58 64.53
N GLY A 10 11.11 -11.76 64.03
CA GLY A 10 12.41 -12.38 63.74
C GLY A 10 12.27 -13.91 63.87
N GLY A 11 12.89 -14.70 62.99
CA GLY A 11 13.18 -16.14 63.25
C GLY A 11 12.77 -17.18 62.19
N ILE A 12 13.77 -17.72 61.50
CA ILE A 12 13.82 -18.92 60.59
C ILE A 12 14.76 -19.93 61.31
N PRO A 13 14.64 -21.30 61.24
CA PRO A 13 15.00 -22.09 60.03
C PRO A 13 14.43 -23.52 59.81
N GLY A 14 14.49 -24.01 58.54
CA GLY A 14 14.70 -25.45 58.25
C GLY A 14 13.98 -26.14 57.07
N ALA A 15 14.47 -25.95 55.83
CA ALA A 15 14.58 -26.86 54.66
C ALA A 15 13.55 -27.99 54.32
N ARG A 16 13.04 -27.99 53.05
CA ARG A 16 13.33 -29.01 51.99
C ARG A 16 12.71 -28.68 50.60
N SER A 17 13.62 -28.54 49.63
CA SER A 17 13.57 -28.68 48.15
C SER A 17 12.32 -29.24 47.43
N ALA A 18 11.82 -28.52 46.42
CA ALA A 18 11.31 -29.10 45.16
C ALA A 18 11.57 -28.16 43.94
N ARG A 19 11.90 -28.78 42.80
CA ARG A 19 12.62 -28.22 41.64
C ARG A 19 11.71 -27.46 40.65
N GLY A 20 12.25 -26.38 40.09
CA GLY A 20 11.60 -25.48 39.12
C GLY A 20 11.51 -25.95 37.65
N PRO A 21 10.95 -25.08 36.78
CA PRO A 21 10.46 -25.39 35.42
C PRO A 21 11.59 -25.37 34.39
N GLY A 22 12.48 -26.37 34.43
CA GLY A 22 13.62 -26.50 33.50
C GLY A 22 13.49 -27.59 32.44
N ARG A 23 12.43 -28.41 32.48
CA ARG A 23 12.30 -29.62 31.63
C ARG A 23 11.39 -29.45 30.40
N LEU A 24 10.43 -28.53 30.43
CA LEU A 24 9.51 -28.30 29.31
C LEU A 24 10.17 -27.59 28.12
N MET A 25 11.05 -26.61 28.37
CA MET A 25 11.78 -25.89 27.30
C MET A 25 12.86 -26.75 26.61
N ARG A 26 13.39 -27.79 27.26
CA ARG A 26 14.37 -28.71 26.63
C ARG A 26 13.68 -29.77 25.75
N ARG A 27 12.43 -30.13 26.04
CA ARG A 27 11.62 -31.02 25.19
C ARG A 27 11.16 -30.34 23.90
N TRP A 28 10.84 -29.04 23.97
CA TRP A 28 10.48 -28.24 22.81
C TRP A 28 11.63 -28.01 21.82
N ARG A 29 12.87 -27.81 22.32
CA ARG A 29 14.06 -27.64 21.45
C ARG A 29 14.54 -28.92 20.78
N ARG A 30 14.18 -30.10 21.29
CA ARG A 30 14.57 -31.40 20.69
C ARG A 30 13.66 -31.79 19.52
N ARG A 31 12.34 -31.56 19.63
CA ARG A 31 11.38 -31.81 18.54
C ARG A 31 11.58 -30.90 17.31
N ARG A 32 12.05 -29.67 17.50
CA ARG A 32 12.30 -28.75 16.37
C ARG A 32 13.49 -29.18 15.50
N ARG A 33 14.50 -29.86 16.09
CA ARG A 33 15.67 -30.37 15.35
C ARG A 33 15.42 -31.70 14.63
N GLU A 34 14.44 -32.48 15.08
CA GLU A 34 14.04 -33.73 14.41
C GLU A 34 13.18 -33.47 13.16
N VAL A 35 12.47 -32.34 13.10
CA VAL A 35 11.68 -31.93 11.91
C VAL A 35 12.57 -31.26 10.85
N GLU A 36 13.62 -30.55 11.23
CA GLU A 36 14.59 -29.93 10.30
C GLU A 36 15.58 -30.93 9.64
N GLN A 37 15.59 -32.20 10.06
CA GLN A 37 16.44 -33.25 9.46
C GLN A 37 15.73 -34.12 8.41
N GLN A 38 14.44 -33.90 8.15
CA GLN A 38 13.68 -34.70 7.16
C GLN A 38 13.43 -34.00 5.81
N GLN A 39 13.93 -32.79 5.59
CA GLN A 39 13.80 -32.10 4.31
C GLN A 39 15.16 -31.62 3.79
N GLN A 40 15.85 -32.52 3.09
CA GLN A 40 16.95 -32.18 2.20
C GLN A 40 16.90 -33.14 1.00
N PRO A 41 16.79 -32.65 -0.25
CA PRO A 41 16.74 -33.51 -1.42
C PRO A 41 18.15 -33.97 -1.78
N ARG A 42 18.34 -35.29 -1.94
CA ARG A 42 19.53 -35.86 -2.60
C ARG A 42 19.26 -35.93 -4.10
N GLY A 43 20.12 -35.29 -4.89
CA GLY A 43 20.18 -35.46 -6.33
C GLY A 43 20.80 -36.80 -6.72
N GLY A 44 20.41 -37.31 -7.89
CA GLY A 44 20.99 -38.48 -8.54
C GLY A 44 20.25 -38.81 -9.84
N ASP A 45 20.97 -38.73 -10.96
CA ASP A 45 20.57 -39.03 -12.33
C ASP A 45 20.01 -40.47 -12.52
N CYS A 46 19.01 -40.64 -13.40
CA CYS A 46 19.08 -41.64 -14.48
C CYS A 46 17.91 -41.57 -15.48
N ALA A 47 18.33 -41.58 -16.74
CA ALA A 47 17.67 -41.88 -18.01
C ALA A 47 16.37 -42.72 -18.03
N GLU A 48 15.41 -42.20 -18.80
CA GLU A 48 14.80 -42.82 -19.99
C GLU A 48 14.30 -44.29 -19.90
N ARG A 49 12.97 -44.45 -19.92
CA ARG A 49 12.27 -45.54 -20.64
C ARG A 49 10.76 -45.29 -20.71
N ARG A 50 10.21 -45.24 -21.94
CA ARG A 50 8.81 -45.59 -22.25
C ARG A 50 8.67 -47.14 -22.22
N PRO A 51 7.47 -47.70 -22.01
CA PRO A 51 6.61 -48.04 -23.15
C PRO A 51 5.08 -47.92 -22.94
N GLU A 52 4.43 -47.63 -24.07
CA GLU A 52 3.17 -48.17 -24.64
C GLU A 52 1.85 -48.30 -23.87
N GLU A 53 0.84 -47.82 -24.60
CA GLU A 53 -0.61 -47.99 -24.53
C GLU A 53 -1.11 -49.38 -24.14
N ARG A 54 -2.16 -49.41 -23.30
CA ARG A 54 -3.30 -50.33 -23.45
C ARG A 54 -4.62 -49.63 -23.12
N SER A 55 -5.52 -49.72 -24.09
CA SER A 55 -6.93 -49.36 -24.10
C SER A 55 -7.77 -50.15 -23.09
N GLY A 56 -8.83 -49.53 -22.55
CA GLY A 56 -9.91 -50.27 -21.89
C GLY A 56 -10.83 -49.41 -21.03
N ALA A 57 -11.85 -48.83 -21.68
CA ALA A 57 -13.16 -48.42 -21.17
C ALA A 57 -13.37 -48.21 -19.65
N GLU A 58 -13.71 -46.97 -19.27
CA GLU A 58 -14.85 -46.71 -18.40
C GLU A 58 -15.43 -45.32 -18.68
N ARG A 59 -16.59 -45.32 -19.34
CA ARG A 59 -17.49 -44.15 -19.43
C ARG A 59 -18.20 -44.03 -18.08
N ARG A 60 -17.91 -42.97 -17.33
CA ARG A 60 -18.81 -42.24 -16.42
C ARG A 60 -18.01 -41.10 -15.77
N GLY A 61 -18.38 -39.86 -16.06
CA GLY A 61 -17.75 -38.68 -15.47
C GLY A 61 -17.29 -37.63 -16.49
N ALA A 62 -18.12 -37.30 -17.49
CA ALA A 62 -17.87 -36.17 -18.39
C ALA A 62 -18.97 -35.12 -18.21
N MET A 63 -19.02 -34.49 -17.03
CA MET A 63 -19.83 -33.31 -16.77
C MET A 63 -19.19 -32.45 -15.66
N ALA A 64 -17.87 -32.24 -15.73
CA ALA A 64 -17.14 -31.43 -14.74
C ALA A 64 -16.00 -30.59 -15.37
N GLN A 65 -16.19 -30.14 -16.61
CA GLN A 65 -15.27 -29.19 -17.25
C GLN A 65 -16.06 -28.28 -18.16
N ARG A 66 -16.53 -27.13 -17.65
CA ARG A 66 -16.84 -25.92 -18.43
C ARG A 66 -17.26 -24.77 -17.50
N LEU A 67 -16.30 -24.27 -16.73
CA LEU A 67 -16.28 -22.87 -16.33
C LEU A 67 -14.99 -22.32 -16.91
N PHE A 68 -15.09 -21.28 -17.74
CA PHE A 68 -13.96 -20.68 -18.45
C PHE A 68 -12.79 -20.45 -17.48
N PRO A 69 -11.65 -21.16 -17.61
CA PRO A 69 -10.48 -20.78 -16.87
C PRO A 69 -10.01 -19.47 -17.50
N LEU A 70 -10.33 -18.34 -16.88
CA LEU A 70 -9.59 -17.11 -17.12
C LEU A 70 -8.12 -17.50 -17.08
N PRO A 71 -7.32 -17.23 -18.12
CA PRO A 71 -5.95 -17.70 -18.18
C PRO A 71 -5.27 -17.30 -16.88
N ARG A 72 -4.78 -18.30 -16.12
CA ARG A 72 -3.98 -18.10 -14.91
C ARG A 72 -2.77 -17.28 -15.32
N GLN A 73 -2.90 -15.96 -15.31
CA GLN A 73 -1.77 -15.09 -15.51
C GLN A 73 -0.87 -15.33 -14.30
N GLN A 74 0.28 -15.93 -14.56
CA GLN A 74 1.38 -16.07 -13.62
C GLN A 74 1.79 -14.67 -13.15
N SER A 75 1.20 -14.17 -12.06
CA SER A 75 1.67 -12.95 -11.42
C SER A 75 1.01 -12.76 -10.07
N LEU A 76 1.40 -13.54 -9.07
CA LEU A 76 1.24 -13.17 -7.66
C LEU A 76 2.35 -13.76 -6.78
N TYR A 77 3.58 -13.90 -7.31
CA TYR A 77 4.74 -14.24 -6.47
C TYR A 77 4.86 -13.24 -5.30
N PRO A 78 5.38 -13.65 -4.13
CA PRO A 78 5.70 -12.71 -3.05
C PRO A 78 6.51 -11.55 -3.62
N PRO A 79 6.33 -10.31 -3.11
CA PRO A 79 6.97 -9.13 -3.69
C PRO A 79 8.46 -9.44 -3.88
N SER A 80 8.96 -9.22 -5.09
CA SER A 80 10.36 -9.51 -5.48
C SER A 80 11.38 -8.76 -4.64
N VAL A 81 10.90 -7.87 -3.76
CA VAL A 81 11.63 -6.92 -2.95
C VAL A 81 11.06 -6.98 -1.53
N ARG A 82 11.96 -6.94 -0.53
CA ARG A 82 11.60 -6.86 0.88
C ARG A 82 10.71 -5.65 1.14
N ASN A 83 9.72 -5.77 2.05
CA ASN A 83 8.83 -4.66 2.41
C ASN A 83 9.65 -3.40 2.77
N PRO A 84 9.52 -2.29 2.01
CA PRO A 84 10.33 -1.09 2.21
C PRO A 84 9.93 -0.27 3.45
N PHE A 85 8.76 -0.53 4.04
CA PHE A 85 8.20 0.27 5.14
C PHE A 85 8.35 -0.38 6.52
N VAL A 86 9.06 -1.51 6.60
CA VAL A 86 9.29 -2.25 7.84
C VAL A 86 10.79 -2.35 8.10
N HIS A 87 11.18 -2.07 9.34
CA HIS A 87 12.55 -2.23 9.80
C HIS A 87 12.57 -2.80 11.22
N GLU A 88 12.83 -4.11 11.34
CA GLU A 88 13.12 -4.73 12.63
C GLU A 88 14.61 -4.60 12.96
N GLY A 89 14.96 -3.60 13.76
CA GLY A 89 16.28 -3.55 14.40
C GLY A 89 16.38 -4.58 15.52
N ARG A 90 17.12 -5.67 15.31
CA ARG A 90 17.45 -6.61 16.40
C ARG A 90 18.82 -6.28 16.96
N LEU A 91 18.83 -5.50 18.04
CA LEU A 91 20.06 -5.24 18.81
C LEU A 91 20.46 -6.47 19.63
N SER A 92 21.71 -6.91 19.47
CA SER A 92 22.31 -7.93 20.34
C SER A 92 22.37 -7.42 21.78
N ALA A 93 22.35 -8.33 22.77
CA ALA A 93 22.56 -7.96 24.17
C ALA A 93 23.86 -7.17 24.39
N ARG A 94 24.91 -7.49 23.62
CA ARG A 94 26.19 -6.76 23.63
C ARG A 94 26.03 -5.33 23.12
N ASP A 95 25.29 -5.15 22.03
CA ASP A 95 25.06 -3.83 21.44
C ASP A 95 24.21 -2.97 22.37
N LYS A 96 23.18 -3.55 22.99
CA LYS A 96 22.38 -2.87 24.03
C LYS A 96 23.26 -2.41 25.20
N ALA A 97 24.10 -3.30 25.74
CA ALA A 97 25.00 -2.95 26.84
C ALA A 97 25.99 -1.84 26.46
N ARG A 98 26.54 -1.90 25.24
CA ARG A 98 27.44 -0.87 24.71
C ARG A 98 26.73 0.48 24.53
N THR A 99 25.53 0.47 23.97
CA THR A 99 24.70 1.67 23.78
C THR A 99 24.36 2.33 25.12
N VAL A 100 24.04 1.54 26.16
CA VAL A 100 23.80 2.06 27.51
C VAL A 100 25.06 2.70 28.09
N LEU A 101 26.21 1.99 28.04
CA LEU A 101 27.46 2.48 28.61
C LEU A 101 27.93 3.78 27.95
N LEU A 102 27.93 3.82 26.61
CA LEU A 102 28.31 5.02 25.86
C LEU A 102 27.26 6.13 26.01
N GLY A 103 25.98 5.77 26.10
CA GLY A 103 24.88 6.71 26.24
C GLY A 103 24.93 7.55 27.51
N LEU A 104 25.41 7.01 28.62
CA LEU A 104 25.57 7.76 29.87
C LEU A 104 26.49 8.98 29.73
N ILE A 105 27.44 8.94 28.79
CA ILE A 105 28.42 10.00 28.57
C ILE A 105 28.06 10.80 27.31
N LEU A 106 27.87 10.12 26.17
CA LEU A 106 27.69 10.78 24.88
C LEU A 106 26.35 11.48 24.76
N LEU A 107 25.26 10.88 25.24
CA LEU A 107 23.92 11.45 25.07
C LEU A 107 23.77 12.82 25.75
N PRO A 108 24.10 13.00 27.05
CA PRO A 108 23.96 14.33 27.68
C PRO A 108 24.91 15.36 27.06
N PHE A 109 26.15 14.97 26.75
CA PHE A 109 27.11 15.85 26.09
C PHE A 109 26.59 16.34 24.73
N ARG A 110 26.16 15.41 23.86
CA ARG A 110 25.62 15.74 22.53
C ARG A 110 24.35 16.58 22.63
N ALA A 111 23.44 16.26 23.55
CA ALA A 111 22.21 17.03 23.74
C ALA A 111 22.49 18.49 24.11
N ILE A 112 23.44 18.74 25.01
CA ILE A 112 23.85 20.11 25.39
C ILE A 112 24.47 20.83 24.18
N CYS A 113 25.41 20.19 23.47
CA CYS A 113 26.03 20.78 22.29
C CYS A 113 25.02 21.12 21.20
N ILE A 114 24.07 20.21 20.91
CA ILE A 114 23.01 20.42 19.92
C ILE A 114 22.13 21.60 20.34
N ALA A 115 21.72 21.67 21.61
CA ALA A 115 20.90 22.76 22.12
C ALA A 115 21.60 24.13 21.96
N LEU A 116 22.88 24.22 22.32
CA LEU A 116 23.68 25.45 22.16
C LEU A 116 23.80 25.87 20.69
N ILE A 117 24.05 24.92 19.79
CA ILE A 117 24.16 25.21 18.36
C ILE A 117 22.80 25.64 17.78
N LEU A 118 21.69 25.01 18.18
CA LEU A 118 20.36 25.41 17.74
C LEU A 118 19.99 26.82 18.20
N LEU A 119 20.35 27.21 19.42
CA LEU A 119 20.16 28.57 19.91
C LEU A 119 20.99 29.59 19.12
N LEU A 120 22.25 29.27 18.81
CA LEU A 120 23.11 30.13 18.00
C LEU A 120 22.61 30.23 16.55
N ALA A 121 22.19 29.10 15.95
CA ALA A 121 21.60 29.06 14.62
C ALA A 121 20.30 29.89 14.57
N TRP A 122 19.47 29.79 15.61
CA TRP A 122 18.26 30.58 15.75
C TRP A 122 18.55 32.08 15.76
N LEU A 123 19.61 32.55 16.42
CA LEU A 123 20.00 33.96 16.40
C LEU A 123 20.26 34.46 14.97
N PHE A 124 21.05 33.70 14.19
CA PHE A 124 21.32 34.06 12.78
C PHE A 124 20.06 33.99 11.90
N ALA A 125 19.19 33.01 12.15
CA ALA A 125 17.93 32.87 11.42
C ALA A 125 16.93 34.00 11.78
N ALA A 126 16.86 34.40 13.04
CA ALA A 126 16.06 35.52 13.51
C ALA A 126 16.51 36.83 12.85
N ILE A 127 17.83 37.08 12.77
CA ILE A 127 18.39 38.25 12.08
C ILE A 127 18.02 38.27 10.58
N ALA A 128 18.09 37.12 9.91
CA ALA A 128 17.72 37.03 8.49
C ALA A 128 16.23 37.25 8.23
N THR A 129 15.38 36.80 9.15
CA THR A 129 13.93 36.88 9.01
C THR A 129 13.34 38.17 9.60
N PHE A 130 14.13 38.92 10.38
CA PHE A 130 13.74 40.20 10.95
C PHE A 130 13.41 41.22 9.86
N CYS A 131 12.18 41.76 9.92
CA CYS A 131 11.61 42.72 8.96
C CYS A 131 11.63 42.27 7.49
N HIS A 132 11.61 40.95 7.21
CA HIS A 132 11.54 40.49 5.82
C HIS A 132 10.14 40.72 5.23
N PRO A 133 10.00 41.46 4.11
CA PRO A 133 8.73 41.66 3.46
C PRO A 133 8.17 40.32 2.92
N GLY A 134 6.87 40.08 3.08
CA GLY A 134 6.17 38.98 2.42
C GLY A 134 6.17 37.59 3.08
N ARG A 135 6.62 37.44 4.35
CA ARG A 135 6.57 36.14 5.08
C ARG A 135 7.09 34.93 4.27
N GLY A 136 8.10 35.13 3.41
CA GLY A 136 8.69 34.07 2.58
C GLY A 136 8.21 34.00 1.13
N SER A 137 7.35 34.91 0.66
CA SER A 137 6.90 34.99 -0.74
C SER A 137 7.90 35.66 -1.70
N VAL A 138 8.96 36.28 -1.18
CA VAL A 138 10.03 36.97 -1.90
C VAL A 138 11.37 36.34 -1.50
N PRO A 139 12.30 36.09 -2.44
CA PRO A 139 13.58 35.47 -2.11
C PRO A 139 14.42 36.38 -1.21
N LEU A 140 15.11 35.78 -0.24
CA LEU A 140 16.12 36.47 0.54
C LEU A 140 17.25 36.91 -0.41
N MET A 141 17.63 38.19 -0.36
CA MET A 141 18.66 38.76 -1.23
C MET A 141 19.78 39.45 -0.45
N GLY A 142 20.92 39.65 -1.12
CA GLY A 142 22.02 40.47 -0.63
C GLY A 142 22.84 39.84 0.51
N TRP A 143 23.38 40.70 1.38
CA TRP A 143 24.33 40.31 2.43
C TRP A 143 23.68 39.47 3.54
N LYS A 144 22.41 39.75 3.88
CA LYS A 144 21.65 38.99 4.89
C LYS A 144 21.60 37.51 4.55
N ARG A 145 21.27 37.18 3.28
CA ARG A 145 21.28 35.80 2.79
C ARG A 145 22.67 35.19 2.88
N ARG A 146 23.70 35.87 2.36
CA ARG A 146 25.07 35.32 2.30
C ARG A 146 25.62 35.01 3.69
N VAL A 147 25.50 35.94 4.62
CA VAL A 147 26.02 35.77 5.99
C VAL A 147 25.25 34.69 6.73
N THR A 148 23.92 34.75 6.73
CA THR A 148 23.11 33.76 7.45
C THR A 148 23.25 32.36 6.85
N GLN A 149 23.29 32.20 5.53
CA GLN A 149 23.47 30.88 4.92
C GLN A 149 24.86 30.29 5.25
N ARG A 150 25.93 31.08 5.18
CA ARG A 150 27.28 30.61 5.54
C ARG A 150 27.37 30.23 7.02
N ALA A 151 26.79 31.04 7.90
CA ALA A 151 26.74 30.77 9.33
C ALA A 151 25.94 29.49 9.62
N LEU A 152 24.71 29.39 9.11
CA LEU A 152 23.84 28.22 9.30
C LEU A 152 24.45 26.94 8.69
N GLN A 153 25.11 27.04 7.54
CA GLN A 153 25.79 25.90 6.93
C GLN A 153 26.96 25.43 7.79
N CYS A 154 27.77 26.37 8.31
CA CYS A 154 28.87 26.05 9.22
C CYS A 154 28.36 25.39 10.51
N LEU A 155 27.38 26.01 11.16
CA LEU A 155 26.74 25.49 12.38
C LEU A 155 26.10 24.12 12.14
N GLY A 156 25.43 23.93 11.00
CA GLY A 156 24.87 22.62 10.63
C GLY A 156 25.93 21.54 10.48
N ARG A 157 27.08 21.84 9.86
CA ARG A 157 28.19 20.88 9.74
C ARG A 157 28.75 20.50 11.12
N VAL A 158 28.95 21.50 11.98
CA VAL A 158 29.40 21.27 13.36
C VAL A 158 28.37 20.45 14.14
N MET A 159 27.08 20.76 13.99
CA MET A 159 25.99 20.03 14.65
C MET A 159 25.98 18.55 14.27
N PHE A 160 26.00 18.22 12.97
CA PHE A 160 26.02 16.83 12.52
C PHE A 160 27.30 16.10 12.95
N PHE A 161 28.45 16.77 12.92
CA PHE A 161 29.69 16.20 13.45
C PHE A 161 29.58 15.87 14.95
N LEU A 162 29.05 16.78 15.77
CA LEU A 162 28.84 16.54 17.21
C LEU A 162 27.78 15.48 17.48
N MET A 163 26.77 15.35 16.62
CA MET A 163 25.81 14.23 16.64
C MET A 163 26.46 12.88 16.33
N GLY A 164 27.72 12.85 15.90
CA GLY A 164 28.50 11.65 15.60
C GLY A 164 28.55 11.30 14.11
N PHE A 165 28.06 12.17 13.22
CA PHE A 165 28.05 11.89 11.79
C PHE A 165 29.40 12.19 11.13
N GLN A 166 29.94 11.20 10.43
CA GLN A 166 31.03 11.38 9.48
C GLN A 166 30.44 11.37 8.07
N VAL A 167 30.54 12.52 7.41
CA VAL A 167 29.99 12.74 6.08
C VAL A 167 31.07 12.54 5.04
N GLU A 168 30.82 11.64 4.09
CA GLU A 168 31.58 11.51 2.87
C GLU A 168 30.77 12.12 1.72
N VAL A 169 31.36 13.04 0.97
CA VAL A 169 30.70 13.69 -0.18
C VAL A 169 31.36 13.23 -1.46
N LYS A 170 30.56 12.68 -2.38
CA LYS A 170 30.98 12.23 -3.71
C LYS A 170 30.28 13.06 -4.79
N GLY A 171 30.95 13.25 -5.92
CA GLY A 171 30.41 14.04 -7.03
C GLY A 171 30.44 15.55 -6.80
N LYS A 172 29.93 16.31 -7.78
CA LYS A 172 29.94 17.77 -7.77
C LYS A 172 28.52 18.30 -7.59
N VAL A 173 28.35 19.23 -6.66
CA VAL A 173 27.06 19.93 -6.47
C VAL A 173 26.82 20.88 -7.64
N ALA A 174 25.70 20.72 -8.33
CA ALA A 174 25.28 21.59 -9.42
C ALA A 174 24.78 22.94 -8.90
N GLY A 175 25.00 24.00 -9.67
CA GLY A 175 24.50 25.33 -9.33
C GLY A 175 22.99 25.48 -9.56
N PRO A 176 22.33 26.50 -8.99
CA PRO A 176 20.90 26.76 -9.19
C PRO A 176 20.48 26.99 -10.65
N LEU A 177 21.39 27.47 -11.50
CA LEU A 177 21.17 27.66 -12.94
C LEU A 177 21.28 26.36 -13.74
N GLU A 178 22.07 25.41 -13.24
CA GLU A 178 22.34 24.14 -13.91
C GLU A 178 21.28 23.10 -13.55
N ALA A 179 20.93 23.01 -12.26
CA ALA A 179 19.88 22.13 -11.75
C ALA A 179 19.09 22.85 -10.64
N PRO A 180 17.96 23.51 -10.95
CA PRO A 180 17.16 24.22 -9.94
C PRO A 180 16.52 23.29 -8.89
N ILE A 181 16.43 21.98 -9.16
CA ILE A 181 15.84 21.00 -8.24
C ILE A 181 16.85 19.90 -7.91
N LEU A 182 16.97 19.58 -6.62
CA LEU A 182 17.73 18.44 -6.11
C LEU A 182 16.76 17.33 -5.69
N VAL A 183 16.92 16.16 -6.29
CA VAL A 183 16.07 14.99 -6.03
C VAL A 183 16.86 14.00 -5.18
N VAL A 184 16.45 13.79 -3.93
CA VAL A 184 17.22 13.00 -2.95
C VAL A 184 16.56 11.66 -2.67
N ALA A 185 17.30 10.56 -2.78
CA ALA A 185 16.83 9.21 -2.46
C ALA A 185 17.99 8.27 -2.07
N PRO A 186 17.77 7.21 -1.29
CA PRO A 186 16.51 6.88 -0.66
C PRO A 186 16.19 7.83 0.50
N HIS A 187 14.91 8.16 0.70
CA HIS A 187 14.50 8.85 1.92
C HIS A 187 14.30 7.82 3.02
N SER A 188 15.08 7.86 4.09
CA SER A 188 15.10 6.79 5.09
C SER A 188 15.28 7.26 6.53
N SER A 189 15.57 8.55 6.74
CA SER A 189 15.82 9.07 8.07
C SER A 189 15.42 10.55 8.19
N PHE A 190 15.09 10.96 9.41
CA PHE A 190 15.07 12.39 9.76
C PHE A 190 16.45 13.05 9.57
N PHE A 191 17.53 12.26 9.72
CA PHE A 191 18.90 12.74 9.54
C PHE A 191 19.28 12.97 8.06
N ASP A 192 18.44 12.57 7.10
CA ASP A 192 18.65 12.86 5.67
C ASP A 192 18.69 14.37 5.38
N GLY A 193 18.15 15.19 6.31
CA GLY A 193 18.31 16.65 6.30
C GLY A 193 19.76 17.13 6.24
N ILE A 194 20.75 16.26 6.50
CA ILE A 194 22.16 16.54 6.30
C ILE A 194 22.49 16.97 4.86
N VAL A 195 21.76 16.46 3.87
CA VAL A 195 21.92 16.87 2.46
C VAL A 195 21.64 18.35 2.29
N CYS A 196 20.69 18.92 3.04
CA CYS A 196 20.40 20.35 3.01
C CYS A 196 21.63 21.18 3.45
N ILE A 197 22.38 20.70 4.44
CA ILE A 197 23.61 21.37 4.88
C ILE A 197 24.72 21.26 3.82
N ILE A 198 24.88 20.08 3.23
CA ILE A 198 25.95 19.81 2.25
C ILE A 198 25.70 20.57 0.95
N ALA A 199 24.45 20.58 0.46
CA ALA A 199 24.03 21.22 -0.78
C ALA A 199 23.93 22.75 -0.69
N GLY A 200 24.21 23.37 0.46
CA GLY A 200 24.23 24.83 0.59
C GLY A 200 22.88 25.46 0.93
N LEU A 201 22.09 24.79 1.77
CA LEU A 201 20.81 25.25 2.29
C LEU A 201 19.76 25.56 1.20
N PRO A 202 19.44 24.58 0.33
CA PRO A 202 18.31 24.69 -0.58
C PRO A 202 16.99 24.89 0.17
N SER A 203 15.99 25.40 -0.54
CA SER A 203 14.60 25.42 -0.07
C SER A 203 14.09 23.98 0.02
N ILE A 204 13.46 23.61 1.14
CA ILE A 204 12.91 22.26 1.33
C ILE A 204 11.39 22.28 1.26
N VAL A 205 10.80 21.14 0.88
CA VAL A 205 9.36 20.92 1.04
C VAL A 205 9.11 20.46 2.48
N SER A 206 8.26 21.18 3.23
CA SER A 206 7.97 20.90 4.64
C SER A 206 6.49 21.01 4.93
N ARG A 207 6.01 20.25 5.93
CA ARG A 207 4.66 20.45 6.45
C ARG A 207 4.53 21.80 7.16
N LEU A 208 3.35 22.40 7.11
CA LEU A 208 3.06 23.71 7.70
C LEU A 208 3.26 23.70 9.23
N GLU A 209 2.89 22.61 9.90
CA GLU A 209 2.94 22.48 11.36
C GLU A 209 4.38 22.58 11.88
N ASN A 210 5.38 22.20 11.07
CA ASN A 210 6.80 22.29 11.45
C ASN A 210 7.25 23.73 11.75
N LEU A 211 6.53 24.75 11.24
CA LEU A 211 6.83 26.15 11.52
C LEU A 211 6.44 26.59 12.94
N SER A 212 5.58 25.83 13.61
CA SER A 212 5.14 26.09 14.99
C SER A 212 6.17 25.63 16.03
N ALA A 213 7.14 24.79 15.64
CA ALA A 213 8.18 24.30 16.53
C ALA A 213 9.03 25.47 17.09
N PRO A 214 9.19 25.60 18.42
CA PRO A 214 10.03 26.62 19.03
C PRO A 214 11.48 26.51 18.54
N VAL A 215 12.15 27.65 18.33
CA VAL A 215 13.54 27.74 17.82
C VAL A 215 13.67 27.24 16.37
N PHE A 216 13.42 25.95 16.12
CA PHE A 216 13.53 25.29 14.83
C PHE A 216 12.63 25.93 13.76
N GLY A 217 11.41 26.33 14.10
CA GLY A 217 10.48 26.95 13.15
C GLY A 217 11.00 28.28 12.55
N THR A 218 11.82 29.04 13.29
CA THR A 218 12.44 30.27 12.77
C THR A 218 13.61 29.93 11.84
N ILE A 219 14.43 28.93 12.21
CA ILE A 219 15.51 28.42 11.36
C ILE A 219 14.91 27.92 10.04
N LEU A 220 13.85 27.12 10.12
CA LEU A 220 13.14 26.62 8.96
C LEU A 220 12.61 27.75 8.08
N ARG A 221 11.95 28.79 8.65
CA ARG A 221 11.52 29.98 7.88
C ARG A 221 12.66 30.67 7.12
N SER A 222 13.85 30.72 7.69
CA SER A 222 15.02 31.33 7.03
C SER A 222 15.50 30.57 5.80
N LEU A 223 15.14 29.27 5.67
CA LEU A 223 15.39 28.46 4.48
C LEU A 223 14.32 28.64 3.40
N GLN A 224 13.29 29.44 3.67
CA GLN A 224 12.16 29.71 2.77
C GLN A 224 11.54 28.42 2.23
N PRO A 225 10.97 27.54 3.06
CA PRO A 225 10.47 26.24 2.62
C PRO A 225 9.25 26.41 1.71
N VAL A 226 9.00 25.42 0.87
CA VAL A 226 7.70 25.25 0.21
C VAL A 226 6.81 24.48 1.20
N LEU A 227 5.69 25.08 1.60
CA LEU A 227 4.84 24.55 2.66
C LEU A 227 3.71 23.69 2.10
N VAL A 228 3.45 22.57 2.77
CA VAL A 228 2.37 21.64 2.44
C VAL A 228 1.47 21.48 3.65
N SER A 229 0.17 21.70 3.47
CA SER A 229 -0.89 21.35 4.43
C SER A 229 -1.59 20.07 4.00
N ARG A 230 -2.02 19.24 4.97
CA ARG A 230 -2.89 18.08 4.72
C ARG A 230 -4.37 18.42 4.84
N LEU A 231 -4.68 19.54 5.49
CA LEU A 231 -6.06 19.99 5.75
C LEU A 231 -6.63 20.78 4.57
N ASP A 232 -5.74 21.39 3.77
CA ASP A 232 -6.13 22.18 2.61
C ASP A 232 -6.15 21.27 1.35
N PRO A 233 -7.32 21.06 0.71
CA PRO A 233 -7.43 20.23 -0.49
C PRO A 233 -6.61 20.78 -1.67
N ASP A 234 -6.42 22.09 -1.76
CA ASP A 234 -5.66 22.76 -2.83
C ASP A 234 -4.16 22.82 -2.56
N SER A 235 -3.73 22.47 -1.35
CA SER A 235 -2.33 22.49 -0.89
C SER A 235 -1.37 21.80 -1.87
N ARG A 236 -1.77 20.66 -2.44
CA ARG A 236 -0.96 19.92 -3.41
C ARG A 236 -0.72 20.74 -4.69
N ARG A 237 -1.76 21.35 -5.23
CA ARG A 237 -1.69 22.22 -6.41
C ARG A 237 -0.87 23.48 -6.12
N ASN A 238 -1.10 24.10 -4.97
CA ASN A 238 -0.34 25.28 -4.53
C ASN A 238 1.16 24.98 -4.37
N THR A 239 1.50 23.81 -3.81
CA THR A 239 2.88 23.33 -3.68
C THR A 239 3.54 23.18 -5.05
N ILE A 240 2.85 22.56 -6.02
CA ILE A 240 3.38 22.39 -7.39
C ILE A 240 3.58 23.74 -8.07
N ASN A 241 2.64 24.67 -7.93
CA ASN A 241 2.75 26.03 -8.49
C ASN A 241 3.96 26.77 -7.92
N GLU A 242 4.18 26.68 -6.61
CA GLU A 242 5.32 27.34 -5.96
C GLU A 242 6.66 26.70 -6.32
N ILE A 243 6.72 25.36 -6.43
CA ILE A 243 7.91 24.65 -6.94
C ILE A 243 8.22 25.11 -8.36
N THR A 244 7.20 25.13 -9.23
CA THR A 244 7.34 25.54 -10.64
C THR A 244 7.88 26.97 -10.72
N LYS A 245 7.21 27.92 -10.06
CA LYS A 245 7.60 29.33 -10.01
C LYS A 245 9.05 29.53 -9.57
N ARG A 246 9.51 28.79 -8.55
CA ARG A 246 10.88 28.91 -8.03
C ARG A 246 11.90 28.28 -8.97
N ALA A 247 11.58 27.10 -9.50
CA ALA A 247 12.48 26.35 -10.36
C ALA A 247 12.69 27.02 -11.73
N THR A 248 11.69 27.75 -12.22
CA THR A 248 11.79 28.51 -13.49
C THR A 248 12.26 29.96 -13.32
N SER A 249 12.65 30.36 -12.11
CA SER A 249 13.01 31.76 -11.80
C SER A 249 14.39 32.21 -12.29
N GLY A 250 15.11 31.39 -13.06
CA GLY A 250 16.46 31.73 -13.55
C GLY A 250 17.48 31.95 -12.44
N GLY A 251 17.38 31.22 -11.32
CA GLY A 251 18.32 31.28 -10.20
C GLY A 251 18.08 32.41 -9.18
N GLN A 252 16.96 33.15 -9.28
CA GLN A 252 16.57 34.12 -8.24
C GLN A 252 16.29 33.43 -6.90
N TRP A 253 15.64 32.27 -6.95
CA TRP A 253 15.39 31.43 -5.79
C TRP A 253 16.55 30.44 -5.53
N PRO A 254 16.76 30.03 -4.26
CA PRO A 254 17.58 28.85 -3.97
C PRO A 254 17.05 27.60 -4.68
N GLN A 255 17.93 26.62 -4.90
CA GLN A 255 17.51 25.29 -5.37
C GLN A 255 16.42 24.72 -4.45
N VAL A 256 15.53 23.91 -5.01
CA VAL A 256 14.50 23.19 -4.23
C VAL A 256 14.94 21.75 -4.03
N LEU A 257 15.04 21.31 -2.78
CA LEU A 257 15.37 19.94 -2.41
C LEU A 257 14.09 19.16 -2.11
N ILE A 258 13.92 18.04 -2.81
CA ILE A 258 12.72 17.20 -2.75
C ILE A 258 13.14 15.74 -2.55
N PHE A 259 12.49 15.07 -1.60
CA PHE A 259 12.50 13.61 -1.47
C PHE A 259 11.27 13.06 -2.22
N PRO A 260 11.43 12.57 -3.46
CA PRO A 260 10.29 12.24 -4.33
C PRO A 260 9.51 11.01 -3.84
N GLU A 261 10.09 10.16 -2.99
CA GLU A 261 9.37 9.06 -2.32
C GLU A 261 8.20 9.58 -1.47
N GLY A 262 8.33 10.79 -0.89
CA GLY A 262 7.31 11.41 -0.06
C GLY A 262 7.07 10.72 1.30
N THR A 263 7.87 9.72 1.66
CA THR A 263 7.90 9.05 2.96
C THR A 263 9.25 8.39 3.18
N CYS A 264 9.52 7.89 4.39
CA CYS A 264 10.77 7.21 4.70
C CYS A 264 10.65 5.68 4.51
N THR A 265 11.67 5.08 3.91
CA THR A 265 11.79 3.65 3.61
C THR A 265 13.07 3.07 4.25
N ASN A 266 13.20 1.74 4.24
CA ASN A 266 14.35 1.02 4.81
C ASN A 266 15.55 0.91 3.85
N ARG A 267 15.54 1.61 2.71
CA ARG A 267 16.60 1.62 1.69
C ARG A 267 16.82 0.30 0.94
N SER A 268 15.96 -0.71 1.12
CA SER A 268 16.09 -1.99 0.37
C SER A 268 15.71 -1.85 -1.10
N CYS A 269 14.98 -0.80 -1.47
CA CYS A 269 14.59 -0.45 -2.83
C CYS A 269 14.18 1.01 -2.93
N LEU A 270 13.96 1.49 -4.16
CA LEU A 270 13.30 2.77 -4.41
C LEU A 270 11.82 2.56 -4.78
N ILE A 271 10.94 3.18 -4.00
CA ILE A 271 9.50 3.21 -4.28
C ILE A 271 9.15 4.21 -5.38
N THR A 272 7.89 4.28 -5.78
CA THR A 272 7.42 5.20 -6.82
C THR A 272 7.68 6.66 -6.44
N PHE A 273 8.29 7.41 -7.36
CA PHE A 273 8.55 8.82 -7.20
C PHE A 273 7.30 9.66 -7.51
N LYS A 274 6.96 10.58 -6.60
CA LYS A 274 5.92 11.58 -6.82
C LYS A 274 6.36 12.58 -7.89
N GLN A 275 5.42 12.96 -8.76
CA GLN A 275 5.67 13.81 -9.93
C GLN A 275 5.98 15.27 -9.60
N GLY A 276 5.77 15.73 -8.36
CA GLY A 276 5.88 17.15 -7.97
C GLY A 276 7.21 17.81 -8.33
N ALA A 277 8.33 17.07 -8.25
CA ALA A 277 9.65 17.55 -8.63
C ALA A 277 9.88 17.64 -10.16
N PHE A 278 9.06 16.94 -10.94
CA PHE A 278 9.28 16.68 -12.36
C PHE A 278 8.29 17.45 -13.26
N ILE A 279 7.14 17.85 -12.72
CA ILE A 279 6.15 18.69 -13.41
C ILE A 279 6.73 19.98 -14.03
N PRO A 280 7.68 20.70 -13.39
CA PRO A 280 8.22 21.92 -13.99
C PRO A 280 9.01 21.70 -15.30
N GLY A 281 9.41 20.46 -15.63
CA GLY A 281 10.14 20.15 -16.87
C GLY A 281 11.55 20.75 -16.94
N VAL A 282 12.15 21.07 -15.79
CA VAL A 282 13.51 21.65 -15.66
C VAL A 282 14.56 20.58 -15.34
N PRO A 283 15.86 20.85 -15.53
CA PRO A 283 16.91 19.94 -15.11
C PRO A 283 16.88 19.65 -13.60
N VAL A 284 17.12 18.39 -13.24
CA VAL A 284 17.19 17.95 -11.84
C VAL A 284 18.54 17.31 -11.56
N GLN A 285 19.08 17.48 -10.36
CA GLN A 285 20.26 16.74 -9.92
C GLN A 285 19.84 15.62 -8.95
N PRO A 286 20.05 14.34 -9.31
CA PRO A 286 19.84 13.24 -8.38
C PRO A 286 20.94 13.20 -7.32
N VAL A 287 20.55 12.99 -6.06
CA VAL A 287 21.45 12.90 -4.91
C VAL A 287 21.16 11.61 -4.15
N LEU A 288 22.19 10.79 -3.96
CA LEU A 288 22.10 9.50 -3.32
C LEU A 288 22.54 9.56 -1.86
N LEU A 289 21.80 8.90 -0.99
CA LEU A 289 22.14 8.71 0.41
C LEU A 289 22.49 7.24 0.70
N ARG A 290 23.63 7.02 1.35
CA ARG A 290 23.99 5.70 1.91
C ARG A 290 24.39 5.82 3.36
N TYR A 291 23.97 4.83 4.15
CA TYR A 291 24.34 4.68 5.55
C TYR A 291 25.08 3.35 5.73
N PRO A 292 26.38 3.26 5.37
CA PRO A 292 27.16 2.01 5.40
C PRO A 292 27.59 1.66 6.84
N ASN A 293 26.61 1.60 7.75
CA ASN A 293 26.83 1.33 9.16
C ASN A 293 26.48 -0.12 9.47
N LYS A 294 27.34 -0.80 10.23
CA LYS A 294 27.08 -2.16 10.71
C LYS A 294 25.83 -2.21 11.59
N LEU A 295 25.65 -1.19 12.41
CA LEU A 295 24.45 -0.99 13.21
C LEU A 295 23.63 0.13 12.58
N ASP A 296 22.43 -0.21 12.11
CA ASP A 296 21.51 0.75 11.54
C ASP A 296 20.66 1.37 12.65
N THR A 297 21.05 2.58 13.07
CA THR A 297 20.33 3.35 14.10
C THR A 297 19.56 4.53 13.52
N VAL A 298 19.57 4.70 12.19
CA VAL A 298 19.06 5.90 11.52
C VAL A 298 17.78 5.65 10.74
N THR A 299 17.54 4.39 10.32
CA THR A 299 16.33 4.03 9.57
C THR A 299 15.07 4.31 10.35
N TRP A 300 14.28 5.24 9.84
CA TRP A 300 12.97 5.56 10.35
C TRP A 300 11.93 5.06 9.35
N THR A 301 11.20 4.02 9.75
CA THR A 301 10.06 3.50 8.99
C THR A 301 8.81 3.55 9.85
N TRP A 302 7.65 3.37 9.23
CA TRP A 302 6.36 3.37 9.94
C TRP A 302 6.26 2.23 10.97
N GLN A 303 6.73 1.04 10.61
CA GLN A 303 6.88 -0.07 11.54
C GLN A 303 8.37 -0.27 11.86
N GLY A 304 8.83 0.48 12.86
CA GLY A 304 10.21 0.51 13.29
C GLY A 304 10.34 1.28 14.60
N TYR A 305 11.54 1.78 14.88
CA TYR A 305 11.78 2.58 16.07
C TYR A 305 11.08 3.95 16.00
N SER A 306 10.60 4.43 17.14
CA SER A 306 10.12 5.80 17.27
C SER A 306 11.26 6.80 17.07
N PHE A 307 10.90 8.05 16.74
CA PHE A 307 11.87 9.14 16.59
C PHE A 307 12.78 9.31 17.82
N LYS A 308 12.22 9.17 19.03
CA LYS A 308 12.97 9.29 20.29
C LYS A 308 13.98 8.15 20.43
N GLU A 309 13.58 6.92 20.14
CA GLU A 309 14.46 5.76 20.20
C GLU A 309 15.60 5.86 19.19
N LEU A 310 15.31 6.29 17.95
CA LEU A 310 16.34 6.51 16.93
C LEU A 310 17.35 7.58 17.33
N CYS A 311 16.88 8.70 17.89
CA CYS A 311 17.76 9.74 18.42
C CYS A 311 18.68 9.18 19.52
N VAL A 312 18.12 8.46 20.50
CA VAL A 312 18.92 7.85 21.58
C VAL A 312 19.95 6.88 21.01
N MET A 313 19.54 5.94 20.15
CA MET A 313 20.47 4.95 19.60
C MET A 313 21.57 5.58 18.74
N THR A 314 21.22 6.55 17.89
CA THR A 314 22.19 7.25 17.04
C THR A 314 23.16 8.10 17.86
N PHE A 315 22.67 8.83 18.87
CA PHE A 315 23.52 9.68 19.70
C PHE A 315 24.39 8.90 20.70
N CYS A 316 24.00 7.68 21.03
CA CYS A 316 24.85 6.76 21.79
C CYS A 316 25.93 6.09 20.90
N GLN A 317 25.78 6.12 19.57
CA GLN A 317 26.77 5.57 18.66
C GLN A 317 27.97 6.52 18.52
N PRO A 318 29.21 6.04 18.68
CA PRO A 318 30.38 6.91 18.63
C PRO A 318 30.55 7.55 17.24
N LEU A 319 30.25 6.80 16.18
CA LEU A 319 30.42 7.22 14.79
C LEU A 319 29.29 6.66 13.92
N THR A 320 28.64 7.51 13.15
CA THR A 320 27.64 7.14 12.14
C THR A 320 28.11 7.67 10.79
N ARG A 321 28.45 6.79 9.87
CA ARG A 321 28.88 7.17 8.52
C ARG A 321 27.67 7.43 7.63
N VAL A 322 27.76 8.50 6.85
CA VAL A 322 26.80 8.81 5.79
C VAL A 322 27.57 9.23 4.54
N GLU A 323 27.21 8.62 3.42
CA GLU A 323 27.72 9.01 2.11
C GLU A 323 26.62 9.79 1.38
N VAL A 324 26.99 10.95 0.84
CA VAL A 324 26.13 11.80 0.02
C VAL A 324 26.78 11.91 -1.35
N GLU A 325 26.17 11.29 -2.35
CA GLU A 325 26.69 11.25 -3.71
C GLU A 325 25.82 12.07 -4.66
N PHE A 326 26.40 13.10 -5.26
CA PHE A 326 25.77 13.93 -6.27
C PHE A 326 26.01 13.33 -7.65
N LEU A 327 24.94 12.79 -8.28
CA LEU A 327 25.02 12.28 -9.65
C LEU A 327 25.09 13.43 -10.66
N PRO A 328 25.46 13.13 -11.93
CA PRO A 328 25.35 14.11 -13.01
C PRO A 328 23.93 14.68 -13.14
N VAL A 329 23.83 15.93 -13.58
CA VAL A 329 22.55 16.59 -13.80
C VAL A 329 21.77 15.87 -14.89
N HIS A 330 20.51 15.55 -14.61
CA HIS A 330 19.58 14.99 -15.58
C HIS A 330 18.81 16.12 -16.26
N VAL A 331 19.07 16.31 -17.54
CA VAL A 331 18.35 17.26 -18.38
C VAL A 331 17.17 16.53 -19.04
N PRO A 332 15.91 16.95 -18.82
CA PRO A 332 14.76 16.25 -19.37
C PRO A 332 14.67 16.41 -20.89
N THR A 333 14.39 15.30 -21.56
CA THR A 333 14.01 15.25 -22.98
C THR A 333 12.63 15.86 -23.22
N GLU A 334 12.28 16.17 -24.48
CA GLU A 334 10.96 16.72 -24.81
C GLU A 334 9.80 15.78 -24.46
N GLU A 335 10.04 14.46 -24.47
CA GLU A 335 9.09 13.45 -24.00
C GLU A 335 8.87 13.55 -22.49
N GLU A 336 9.95 13.64 -21.72
CA GLU A 336 9.92 13.77 -20.26
C GLU A 336 9.28 15.08 -19.79
N LYS A 337 9.45 16.16 -20.56
CA LYS A 337 8.76 17.43 -20.28
C LYS A 337 7.24 17.32 -20.45
N LYS A 338 6.78 16.47 -21.38
CA LYS A 338 5.35 16.22 -21.63
C LYS A 338 4.77 15.17 -20.67
N ASP A 339 5.57 14.20 -20.24
CA ASP A 339 5.19 13.17 -19.29
C ASP A 339 6.07 13.18 -18.03
N PRO A 340 5.61 13.88 -16.96
CA PRO A 340 6.31 13.90 -15.67
C PRO A 340 6.47 12.52 -15.02
N THR A 341 5.64 11.55 -15.37
CA THR A 341 5.75 10.17 -14.86
C THR A 341 6.94 9.46 -15.48
N LEU A 342 7.10 9.60 -16.80
CA LEU A 342 8.26 9.09 -17.51
C LEU A 342 9.55 9.71 -16.97
N PHE A 343 9.55 11.02 -16.74
CA PHE A 343 10.69 11.73 -16.16
C PHE A 343 11.04 11.19 -14.77
N ALA A 344 10.06 11.11 -13.88
CA ALA A 344 10.24 10.56 -12.54
C ALA A 344 10.80 9.13 -12.56
N ASN A 345 10.30 8.29 -13.47
CA ASN A 345 10.74 6.90 -13.62
C ASN A 345 12.16 6.78 -14.16
N ARG A 346 12.56 7.58 -15.16
CA ARG A 346 13.93 7.58 -15.69
C ARG A 346 14.94 8.01 -14.62
N VAL A 347 14.63 9.06 -13.86
CA VAL A 347 15.47 9.52 -12.74
C VAL A 347 15.53 8.46 -11.64
N ARG A 348 14.40 7.86 -11.25
CA ARG A 348 14.35 6.78 -10.26
C ARG A 348 15.22 5.58 -10.67
N ASN A 349 15.12 5.13 -11.93
CA ASN A 349 15.89 4.00 -12.42
C ASN A 349 17.40 4.30 -12.46
N THR A 350 17.77 5.53 -12.81
CA THR A 350 19.16 5.99 -12.77
C THR A 350 19.71 5.94 -11.33
N MET A 351 18.93 6.44 -10.37
CA MET A 351 19.29 6.40 -8.95
C MET A 351 19.37 4.97 -8.40
N ALA A 352 18.40 4.11 -8.75
CA ALA A 352 18.36 2.71 -8.34
C ALA A 352 19.58 1.93 -8.85
N THR A 353 19.95 2.15 -10.11
CA THR A 353 21.14 1.55 -10.73
C THR A 353 22.42 1.96 -10.00
N ALA A 354 22.57 3.26 -9.71
CA ALA A 354 23.74 3.77 -8.99
C ALA A 354 23.79 3.35 -7.50
N LEU A 355 22.63 3.12 -6.88
CA LEU A 355 22.53 2.55 -5.53
C LEU A 355 22.72 1.03 -5.49
N ASN A 356 22.60 0.36 -6.64
CA ASN A 356 22.52 -1.10 -6.77
C ASN A 356 21.39 -1.71 -5.92
N VAL A 357 20.19 -1.13 -6.03
CA VAL A 357 18.96 -1.61 -5.37
C VAL A 357 17.83 -1.75 -6.39
N PRO A 358 16.88 -2.68 -6.20
CA PRO A 358 15.72 -2.79 -7.08
C PRO A 358 14.78 -1.59 -6.93
N VAL A 359 13.86 -1.46 -7.88
CA VAL A 359 12.73 -0.54 -7.82
C VAL A 359 11.44 -1.32 -7.52
N THR A 360 10.46 -0.64 -6.94
CA THR A 360 9.12 -1.21 -6.72
C THR A 360 8.04 -0.16 -6.98
N ASP A 361 6.85 -0.60 -7.36
CA ASP A 361 5.74 0.30 -7.72
C ASP A 361 4.93 0.76 -6.49
N HIS A 362 5.33 0.36 -5.29
CA HIS A 362 4.72 0.85 -4.04
C HIS A 362 4.71 2.38 -3.99
N THR A 363 3.65 2.90 -3.39
CA THR A 363 3.34 4.32 -3.25
C THR A 363 3.19 4.71 -1.79
N PHE A 364 3.09 6.01 -1.51
CA PHE A 364 2.78 6.48 -0.15
C PHE A 364 1.42 5.96 0.34
N GLU A 365 0.52 5.79 -0.60
CA GLU A 365 -0.82 5.30 -0.41
C GLU A 365 -0.84 3.82 0.03
N ASP A 366 0.01 2.97 -0.57
CA ASP A 366 0.21 1.59 -0.12
C ASP A 366 0.71 1.54 1.33
N CYS A 367 1.59 2.48 1.70
CA CYS A 367 2.04 2.61 3.08
C CYS A 367 0.90 2.98 4.04
N ARG A 368 -0.09 3.78 3.61
CA ARG A 368 -1.27 4.10 4.45
C ARG A 368 -2.15 2.87 4.66
N LEU A 369 -2.44 2.12 3.60
CA LEU A 369 -3.22 0.88 3.68
C LEU A 369 -2.54 -0.12 4.61
N MET A 370 -1.23 -0.27 4.48
CA MET A 370 -0.40 -1.08 5.37
C MET A 370 -0.57 -0.68 6.85
N ILE A 371 -0.51 0.62 7.19
CA ILE A 371 -0.70 1.09 8.57
C ILE A 371 -2.11 0.75 9.08
N SER A 372 -3.14 0.99 8.26
CA SER A 372 -4.53 0.66 8.60
C SER A 372 -4.70 -0.84 8.86
N ALA A 373 -4.14 -1.70 8.01
CA ALA A 373 -4.15 -3.15 8.20
C ALA A 373 -3.46 -3.55 9.53
N GLY A 374 -2.33 -2.92 9.87
CA GLY A 374 -1.65 -3.14 11.14
C GLY A 374 -2.46 -2.72 12.38
N GLN A 375 -3.23 -1.62 12.29
CA GLN A 375 -4.16 -1.21 13.35
C GLN A 375 -5.29 -2.22 13.55
N LEU A 376 -5.69 -2.90 12.49
CA LEU A 376 -6.67 -3.99 12.48
C LEU A 376 -6.06 -5.36 12.82
N THR A 377 -4.80 -5.39 13.27
CA THR A 377 -4.05 -6.62 13.65
C THR A 377 -3.84 -7.65 12.53
N LEU A 378 -3.99 -7.23 11.26
CA LEU A 378 -3.73 -8.07 10.10
C LEU A 378 -2.22 -8.18 9.78
N PRO A 379 -1.77 -9.25 9.09
CA PRO A 379 -0.44 -9.35 8.52
C PRO A 379 -0.13 -8.14 7.65
N MET A 380 1.06 -7.58 7.81
CA MET A 380 1.43 -6.31 7.18
C MET A 380 1.54 -6.44 5.65
N GLU A 381 1.80 -7.65 5.18
CA GLU A 381 1.81 -8.04 3.78
C GLU A 381 0.44 -7.88 3.11
N ALA A 382 -0.65 -7.95 3.88
CA ALA A 382 -2.00 -7.78 3.37
C ALA A 382 -2.22 -6.36 2.80
N GLY A 383 -1.50 -5.34 3.28
CA GLY A 383 -1.61 -3.96 2.76
C GLY A 383 -0.66 -3.63 1.59
N LEU A 384 0.29 -4.52 1.25
CA LEU A 384 1.31 -4.31 0.21
C LEU A 384 0.86 -4.85 -1.15
N VAL A 385 -0.24 -4.31 -1.63
CA VAL A 385 -0.98 -4.88 -2.77
C VAL A 385 -0.51 -4.28 -4.10
N GLU A 386 0.46 -3.34 -4.10
CA GLU A 386 0.66 -2.40 -5.21
C GLU A 386 -0.69 -1.79 -5.63
N PHE A 387 -1.46 -1.34 -4.64
CA PHE A 387 -2.87 -1.01 -4.78
C PHE A 387 -3.12 0.00 -5.90
N THR A 388 -2.24 1.00 -6.06
CA THR A 388 -2.34 1.98 -7.16
C THR A 388 -2.35 1.33 -8.55
N LYS A 389 -1.65 0.21 -8.72
CA LYS A 389 -1.60 -0.54 -9.98
C LYS A 389 -2.89 -1.32 -10.22
N ILE A 390 -3.43 -1.93 -9.17
CA ILE A 390 -4.71 -2.64 -9.19
C ILE A 390 -5.85 -1.64 -9.41
N SER A 391 -5.89 -0.54 -8.66
CA SER A 391 -6.83 0.56 -8.84
C SER A 391 -6.79 1.13 -10.26
N LYS A 392 -5.62 1.36 -10.86
CA LYS A 392 -5.53 1.82 -12.26
C LYS A 392 -6.01 0.77 -13.26
N LYS A 393 -5.64 -0.50 -13.07
CA LYS A 393 -6.04 -1.58 -13.98
C LYS A 393 -7.52 -1.93 -13.89
N LEU A 394 -8.11 -1.78 -12.71
CA LEU A 394 -9.50 -2.15 -12.39
C LEU A 394 -10.41 -0.93 -12.20
N ASN A 395 -9.88 0.28 -12.43
CA ASN A 395 -10.57 1.57 -12.28
C ASN A 395 -11.25 1.78 -10.90
N LEU A 396 -10.60 1.35 -9.81
CA LEU A 396 -11.11 1.47 -8.44
C LEU A 396 -10.82 2.87 -7.87
N LYS A 397 -11.85 3.56 -7.37
CA LYS A 397 -11.69 4.84 -6.65
C LYS A 397 -11.25 4.62 -5.21
N TRP A 398 -10.60 5.61 -4.60
CA TRP A 398 -9.94 5.52 -3.29
C TRP A 398 -10.87 5.38 -2.08
N ASP A 399 -12.02 6.04 -2.13
CA ASP A 399 -12.90 6.21 -0.97
C ASP A 399 -13.79 5.00 -0.56
N PRO A 400 -13.84 3.85 -1.28
CA PRO A 400 -14.43 2.61 -0.76
C PRO A 400 -13.43 1.55 -0.27
N ILE A 401 -12.12 1.66 -0.55
CA ILE A 401 -11.17 0.55 -0.26
C ILE A 401 -10.86 0.42 1.23
N ARG A 402 -10.90 1.54 1.96
CA ARG A 402 -10.77 1.50 3.42
C ARG A 402 -11.89 0.68 4.02
N ASP A 403 -13.12 0.91 3.57
CA ASP A 403 -14.29 0.16 4.00
C ASP A 403 -14.14 -1.33 3.63
N GLN A 404 -13.62 -1.63 2.43
CA GLN A 404 -13.30 -3.02 2.04
C GLN A 404 -12.21 -3.66 2.90
N LEU A 405 -11.23 -2.90 3.37
CA LEU A 405 -10.20 -3.37 4.29
C LEU A 405 -10.78 -3.63 5.69
N ASP A 406 -11.68 -2.77 6.16
CA ASP A 406 -12.38 -2.94 7.44
C ASP A 406 -13.29 -4.19 7.38
N THR A 407 -14.03 -4.38 6.28
CA THR A 407 -14.82 -5.60 6.03
C THR A 407 -13.94 -6.84 5.97
N PHE A 408 -12.86 -6.81 5.18
CA PHE A 408 -11.89 -7.92 5.13
C PHE A 408 -11.34 -8.24 6.52
N ALA A 409 -10.99 -7.23 7.31
CA ALA A 409 -10.47 -7.43 8.66
C ALA A 409 -11.51 -8.05 9.59
N ALA A 410 -12.78 -7.67 9.48
CA ALA A 410 -13.87 -8.28 10.24
C ALA A 410 -13.98 -9.78 9.96
N ILE A 411 -13.90 -10.17 8.69
CA ILE A 411 -13.93 -11.59 8.26
C ILE A 411 -12.67 -12.31 8.76
N ALA A 412 -11.51 -11.73 8.48
CA ALA A 412 -10.23 -12.35 8.74
C ALA A 412 -9.87 -12.46 10.24
N ASN A 413 -10.46 -11.62 11.11
CA ASN A 413 -10.25 -11.70 12.57
C ASN A 413 -10.92 -12.92 13.22
N ALA A 414 -11.88 -13.56 12.54
CA ALA A 414 -12.36 -14.88 12.95
C ALA A 414 -11.23 -15.93 12.89
N SER A 415 -10.28 -15.75 11.96
CA SER A 415 -9.09 -16.57 11.84
C SER A 415 -7.92 -15.97 12.63
N LYS A 416 -7.13 -16.79 13.33
CA LYS A 416 -5.98 -16.33 14.14
C LYS A 416 -4.76 -15.91 13.30
N GLY A 417 -4.94 -15.53 12.03
CA GLY A 417 -3.87 -15.31 11.07
C GLY A 417 -4.08 -14.15 10.09
N GLY A 418 -5.22 -13.45 10.12
CA GLY A 418 -5.52 -12.31 9.24
C GLY A 418 -5.54 -12.65 7.76
N ARG A 419 -6.00 -13.88 7.45
CA ARG A 419 -6.34 -14.40 6.13
C ARG A 419 -7.73 -15.03 6.21
N ILE A 420 -8.46 -15.11 5.11
CA ILE A 420 -9.79 -15.73 5.09
C ILE A 420 -9.63 -17.16 4.59
N GLY A 421 -9.93 -18.16 5.42
CA GLY A 421 -10.01 -19.57 5.02
C GLY A 421 -11.42 -19.93 4.54
N MET A 422 -11.60 -21.19 4.13
CA MET A 422 -12.88 -21.66 3.59
C MET A 422 -14.00 -21.59 4.63
N GLU A 423 -13.70 -21.93 5.87
CA GLU A 423 -14.66 -21.92 6.98
C GLU A 423 -15.08 -20.48 7.30
N GLU A 424 -14.14 -19.54 7.39
CA GLU A 424 -14.47 -18.14 7.65
C GLU A 424 -15.21 -17.49 6.48
N PHE A 425 -14.87 -17.86 5.24
CA PHE A 425 -15.58 -17.38 4.05
C PHE A 425 -17.04 -17.88 4.04
N ALA A 426 -17.27 -19.14 4.41
CA ALA A 426 -18.59 -19.73 4.50
C ALA A 426 -19.44 -19.11 5.63
N GLU A 427 -18.85 -18.91 6.81
CA GLU A 427 -19.50 -18.24 7.94
C GLU A 427 -19.88 -16.79 7.59
N TYR A 428 -18.99 -16.05 6.93
CA TYR A 428 -19.26 -14.69 6.50
C TYR A 428 -20.42 -14.61 5.50
N LEU A 429 -20.46 -15.52 4.53
CA LEU A 429 -21.55 -15.62 3.57
C LEU A 429 -22.82 -16.25 4.18
N LYS A 430 -22.77 -16.68 5.45
CA LYS A 430 -23.86 -17.41 6.13
C LYS A 430 -24.33 -18.63 5.32
N LEU A 431 -23.41 -19.29 4.63
CA LEU A 431 -23.66 -20.46 3.80
C LEU A 431 -22.84 -21.65 4.30
N PRO A 432 -23.34 -22.87 4.18
CA PRO A 432 -22.55 -24.06 4.49
C PRO A 432 -21.47 -24.28 3.43
N VAL A 433 -20.41 -24.99 3.82
CA VAL A 433 -19.35 -25.41 2.89
C VAL A 433 -19.93 -26.40 1.88
N SER A 434 -20.18 -25.93 0.66
CA SER A 434 -20.61 -26.73 -0.50
C SER A 434 -19.55 -26.73 -1.60
N ASP A 435 -19.68 -27.63 -2.59
CA ASP A 435 -18.71 -27.68 -3.70
C ASP A 435 -18.78 -26.41 -4.57
N VAL A 436 -19.95 -25.80 -4.73
CA VAL A 436 -20.12 -24.53 -5.43
C VAL A 436 -19.47 -23.39 -4.66
N LEU A 437 -19.56 -23.39 -3.33
CA LEU A 437 -18.87 -22.40 -2.49
C LEU A 437 -17.35 -22.57 -2.57
N LYS A 438 -16.84 -23.80 -2.67
CA LYS A 438 -15.41 -24.06 -2.90
C LYS A 438 -14.97 -23.53 -4.27
N GLU A 439 -15.78 -23.71 -5.31
CA GLU A 439 -15.50 -23.15 -6.63
C GLU A 439 -15.46 -21.61 -6.59
N LEU A 440 -16.40 -20.97 -5.87
CA LEU A 440 -16.37 -19.52 -5.65
C LEU A 440 -15.12 -19.09 -4.88
N PHE A 441 -14.75 -19.81 -3.83
CA PHE A 441 -13.53 -19.56 -3.06
C PHE A 441 -12.28 -19.62 -3.94
N LEU A 442 -12.20 -20.58 -4.88
CA LEU A 442 -11.09 -20.70 -5.84
C LEU A 442 -11.01 -19.55 -6.86
N LEU A 443 -12.09 -18.78 -7.06
CA LEU A 443 -12.05 -17.56 -7.88
C LEU A 443 -11.33 -16.42 -7.15
N PHE A 444 -11.38 -16.42 -5.82
CA PHE A 444 -10.62 -15.50 -4.97
C PHE A 444 -9.19 -16.01 -4.72
N ASP A 445 -9.01 -17.28 -4.31
CA ASP A 445 -7.70 -17.91 -4.06
C ASP A 445 -6.94 -18.19 -5.37
N ARG A 446 -6.31 -17.14 -5.90
CA ARG A 446 -5.61 -17.20 -7.19
C ARG A 446 -4.28 -17.92 -7.11
N ASN A 447 -3.64 -17.91 -5.94
CA ASN A 447 -2.32 -18.53 -5.75
C ASN A 447 -2.42 -20.02 -5.34
N GLY A 448 -3.62 -20.47 -4.92
CA GLY A 448 -3.90 -21.84 -4.52
C GLY A 448 -3.32 -22.22 -3.16
N ASP A 449 -3.07 -21.24 -2.28
CA ASP A 449 -2.52 -21.45 -0.94
C ASP A 449 -3.61 -21.86 0.08
N GLY A 450 -4.86 -21.92 -0.36
CA GLY A 450 -6.01 -22.32 0.46
C GLY A 450 -6.54 -21.20 1.35
N THR A 451 -6.06 -19.96 1.16
CA THR A 451 -6.50 -18.78 1.90
C THR A 451 -6.68 -17.59 0.95
N ILE A 452 -7.51 -16.63 1.33
CA ILE A 452 -7.69 -15.38 0.59
C ILE A 452 -6.95 -14.27 1.36
N ASP A 453 -5.91 -13.71 0.74
CA ASP A 453 -5.28 -12.48 1.22
C ASP A 453 -6.10 -11.23 0.79
N PHE A 454 -5.81 -10.06 1.37
CA PHE A 454 -6.58 -8.85 1.05
C PHE A 454 -6.46 -8.44 -0.43
N ARG A 455 -5.35 -8.75 -1.10
CA ARG A 455 -5.17 -8.48 -2.53
C ARG A 455 -6.07 -9.37 -3.36
N GLU A 456 -6.12 -10.66 -3.04
CA GLU A 456 -7.00 -11.65 -3.64
C GLU A 456 -8.47 -11.31 -3.41
N TYR A 457 -8.82 -10.85 -2.20
CA TYR A 457 -10.15 -10.34 -1.88
C TYR A 457 -10.57 -9.19 -2.82
N VAL A 458 -9.75 -8.14 -2.92
CA VAL A 458 -10.05 -6.96 -3.77
C VAL A 458 -10.11 -7.33 -5.26
N ILE A 459 -9.19 -8.18 -5.73
CA ILE A 459 -9.18 -8.64 -7.13
C ILE A 459 -10.41 -9.50 -7.41
N GLY A 460 -10.74 -10.42 -6.50
CA GLY A 460 -11.90 -11.29 -6.61
C GLY A 460 -13.19 -10.47 -6.70
N LEU A 461 -13.40 -9.51 -5.79
CA LEU A 461 -14.53 -8.58 -5.89
C LEU A 461 -14.55 -7.82 -7.22
N SER A 462 -13.41 -7.28 -7.64
CA SER A 462 -13.36 -6.49 -8.87
C SER A 462 -13.67 -7.31 -10.14
N VAL A 463 -13.27 -8.59 -10.16
CA VAL A 463 -13.44 -9.49 -11.30
C VAL A 463 -14.81 -10.17 -11.29
N LEU A 464 -15.32 -10.55 -10.13
CA LEU A 464 -16.61 -11.23 -9.99
C LEU A 464 -17.78 -10.26 -10.10
N CYS A 465 -17.60 -9.02 -9.67
CA CYS A 465 -18.70 -8.07 -9.54
C CYS A 465 -18.84 -7.12 -10.75
N ASN A 466 -17.92 -7.17 -11.72
CA ASN A 466 -17.95 -6.29 -12.90
C ASN A 466 -17.85 -7.12 -14.19
N PRO A 467 -18.98 -7.49 -14.82
CA PRO A 467 -20.22 -6.70 -14.94
C PRO A 467 -21.45 -7.27 -14.19
N ALA A 468 -21.29 -8.18 -13.22
CA ALA A 468 -22.43 -8.86 -12.59
C ALA A 468 -23.38 -7.94 -11.76
N ASN A 469 -22.94 -6.73 -11.38
CA ASN A 469 -23.74 -5.77 -10.60
C ASN A 469 -24.33 -4.61 -11.43
N THR A 470 -24.74 -4.88 -12.68
CA THR A 470 -25.61 -3.95 -13.40
C THR A 470 -27.05 -4.05 -12.88
N GLU A 471 -27.80 -2.96 -12.94
CA GLU A 471 -29.23 -2.98 -12.56
C GLU A 471 -30.03 -4.02 -13.34
N GLU A 472 -29.68 -4.22 -14.63
CA GLU A 472 -30.28 -5.25 -15.49
C GLU A 472 -30.01 -6.68 -14.99
N THR A 473 -28.79 -6.99 -14.53
CA THR A 473 -28.47 -8.32 -13.99
C THR A 473 -29.10 -8.57 -12.62
N ILE A 474 -29.22 -7.52 -11.79
CA ILE A 474 -29.89 -7.60 -10.48
C ILE A 474 -31.40 -7.82 -10.68
N GLN A 475 -32.02 -7.09 -11.61
CA GLN A 475 -33.42 -7.29 -11.97
C GLN A 475 -33.67 -8.69 -12.53
N MET A 476 -32.77 -9.17 -13.41
CA MET A 476 -32.88 -10.53 -13.96
C MET A 476 -32.74 -11.59 -12.86
N ALA A 477 -31.84 -11.39 -11.90
CA ALA A 477 -31.73 -12.29 -10.74
C ALA A 477 -33.00 -12.24 -9.88
N PHE A 478 -33.54 -11.06 -9.57
CA PHE A 478 -34.77 -10.92 -8.79
C PHE A 478 -35.94 -11.70 -9.41
N ASN A 479 -36.17 -11.51 -10.71
CA ASN A 479 -37.23 -12.21 -11.45
C ASN A 479 -37.02 -13.73 -11.53
N LEU A 480 -35.82 -14.25 -11.25
CA LEU A 480 -35.63 -15.70 -11.16
C LEU A 480 -36.05 -16.22 -9.80
N PHE A 481 -35.75 -15.46 -8.74
CA PHE A 481 -36.12 -15.80 -7.37
C PHE A 481 -37.61 -15.67 -7.13
N ASP A 482 -38.27 -14.71 -7.76
CA ASP A 482 -39.73 -14.55 -7.78
C ASP A 482 -40.34 -15.57 -8.77
N VAL A 483 -40.72 -16.76 -8.28
CA VAL A 483 -41.12 -17.87 -9.14
C VAL A 483 -42.59 -17.72 -9.58
N ASP A 484 -43.41 -17.08 -8.76
CA ASP A 484 -44.82 -16.83 -9.04
C ASP A 484 -45.12 -15.46 -9.67
N ASP A 485 -44.08 -14.67 -9.95
CA ASP A 485 -44.14 -13.32 -10.53
C ASP A 485 -45.03 -12.35 -9.71
N ASP A 486 -45.09 -12.53 -8.38
CA ASP A 486 -45.91 -11.68 -7.49
C ASP A 486 -45.25 -10.34 -7.14
N GLY A 487 -44.00 -10.14 -7.59
CA GLY A 487 -43.20 -8.94 -7.36
C GLY A 487 -42.44 -8.95 -6.03
N SER A 488 -42.41 -10.07 -5.33
CA SER A 488 -41.76 -10.24 -4.03
C SER A 488 -41.21 -11.66 -3.85
N ILE A 489 -40.08 -11.81 -3.15
CA ILE A 489 -39.46 -13.13 -2.95
C ILE A 489 -39.80 -13.64 -1.54
N THR A 490 -40.46 -14.78 -1.45
CA THR A 490 -40.73 -15.48 -0.18
C THR A 490 -39.50 -16.24 0.33
N GLU A 491 -39.49 -16.60 1.61
CA GLU A 491 -38.38 -17.37 2.21
C GLU A 491 -38.22 -18.74 1.55
N GLU A 492 -39.35 -19.36 1.17
CA GLU A 492 -39.38 -20.65 0.48
C GLU A 492 -38.78 -20.57 -0.93
N GLU A 493 -39.10 -19.53 -1.68
CA GLU A 493 -38.55 -19.29 -3.02
C GLU A 493 -37.04 -19.00 -2.97
N PHE A 494 -36.64 -18.14 -2.03
CA PHE A 494 -35.24 -17.83 -1.77
C PHE A 494 -34.44 -19.08 -1.40
N ALA A 495 -34.99 -19.92 -0.51
CA ALA A 495 -34.40 -21.20 -0.12
C ALA A 495 -34.29 -22.16 -1.31
N CYS A 496 -35.34 -22.27 -2.13
CA CYS A 496 -35.39 -23.18 -3.26
C CYS A 496 -34.26 -22.93 -4.27
N ILE A 497 -34.05 -21.65 -4.64
CA ILE A 497 -33.03 -21.28 -5.60
C ILE A 497 -31.63 -21.45 -5.03
N LEU A 498 -31.40 -21.06 -3.77
CA LEU A 498 -30.08 -21.23 -3.14
C LEU A 498 -29.73 -22.71 -2.92
N ARG A 499 -30.69 -23.55 -2.52
CA ARG A 499 -30.51 -25.01 -2.41
C ARG A 499 -30.09 -25.62 -3.75
N SER A 500 -30.78 -25.22 -4.82
CA SER A 500 -30.50 -25.69 -6.18
C SER A 500 -29.14 -25.20 -6.69
N SER A 501 -28.81 -23.94 -6.41
CA SER A 501 -27.56 -23.30 -6.85
C SER A 501 -26.34 -23.82 -6.10
N LEU A 502 -26.49 -24.17 -4.81
CA LEU A 502 -25.39 -24.65 -3.96
C LEU A 502 -25.30 -26.17 -3.88
N GLY A 503 -26.32 -26.91 -4.35
CA GLY A 503 -26.40 -28.37 -4.27
C GLY A 503 -26.60 -28.90 -2.86
N VAL A 504 -27.23 -28.12 -1.96
CA VAL A 504 -27.45 -28.48 -0.55
C VAL A 504 -28.95 -28.55 -0.28
N PRO A 505 -29.55 -29.75 -0.08
CA PRO A 505 -31.01 -29.90 0.02
C PRO A 505 -31.61 -29.34 1.32
N ASP A 506 -30.89 -29.43 2.45
CA ASP A 506 -31.33 -28.95 3.76
C ASP A 506 -30.68 -27.61 4.13
N LEU A 507 -30.58 -26.69 3.17
CA LEU A 507 -30.03 -25.36 3.42
C LEU A 507 -31.01 -24.53 4.26
N ASP A 508 -30.53 -24.08 5.42
CA ASP A 508 -31.18 -23.04 6.22
C ASP A 508 -30.74 -21.66 5.69
N VAL A 509 -31.71 -20.90 5.18
CA VAL A 509 -31.50 -19.54 4.67
C VAL A 509 -32.11 -18.48 5.57
N SER A 510 -32.73 -18.86 6.70
CA SER A 510 -33.53 -17.95 7.53
C SER A 510 -32.73 -16.77 8.07
N GLN A 511 -31.43 -16.95 8.31
CA GLN A 511 -30.55 -15.86 8.75
C GLN A 511 -30.18 -14.89 7.64
N LEU A 512 -29.98 -15.39 6.42
CA LEU A 512 -29.68 -14.58 5.25
C LEU A 512 -30.94 -13.84 4.78
N PHE A 513 -32.09 -14.50 4.77
CA PHE A 513 -33.37 -13.91 4.43
C PHE A 513 -33.71 -12.70 5.32
N LYS A 514 -33.56 -12.85 6.64
CA LYS A 514 -33.77 -11.76 7.62
C LYS A 514 -32.81 -10.57 7.47
N GLU A 515 -31.67 -10.76 6.83
CA GLU A 515 -30.72 -9.68 6.58
C GLU A 515 -31.11 -8.86 5.35
N ILE A 516 -31.78 -9.50 4.39
CA ILE A 516 -32.30 -8.84 3.17
C ILE A 516 -33.64 -8.17 3.46
N ASP A 517 -34.54 -8.85 4.20
CA ASP A 517 -35.85 -8.35 4.65
C ASP A 517 -35.69 -7.31 5.77
N THR A 518 -35.37 -6.09 5.36
CA THR A 518 -35.08 -4.96 6.26
C THR A 518 -36.33 -4.36 6.89
N ASP A 519 -37.46 -4.44 6.20
CA ASP A 519 -38.74 -3.96 6.72
C ASP A 519 -39.51 -5.00 7.53
N HIS A 520 -38.99 -6.24 7.61
CA HIS A 520 -39.54 -7.38 8.33
C HIS A 520 -40.96 -7.73 7.85
N SER A 521 -41.23 -7.53 6.58
CA SER A 521 -42.51 -7.86 5.95
C SER A 521 -42.70 -9.36 5.76
N GLY A 522 -41.62 -10.16 5.89
CA GLY A 522 -41.63 -11.60 5.62
C GLY A 522 -41.54 -11.92 4.13
N LYS A 523 -41.29 -10.91 3.29
CA LYS A 523 -41.05 -11.01 1.85
C LYS A 523 -39.94 -10.04 1.46
N ILE A 524 -39.15 -10.36 0.45
CA ILE A 524 -38.10 -9.47 -0.04
C ILE A 524 -38.63 -8.70 -1.25
N ALA A 525 -38.72 -7.38 -1.13
CA ALA A 525 -39.06 -6.51 -2.27
C ALA A 525 -37.85 -6.28 -3.19
N TYR A 526 -38.09 -5.89 -4.45
CA TYR A 526 -37.01 -5.61 -5.41
C TYR A 526 -36.00 -4.57 -4.90
N ASN A 527 -36.48 -3.52 -4.22
CA ASN A 527 -35.60 -2.49 -3.68
C ASN A 527 -34.70 -3.04 -2.56
N GLU A 528 -35.21 -3.94 -1.73
CA GLU A 528 -34.42 -4.57 -0.66
C GLU A 528 -33.38 -5.53 -1.24
N PHE A 529 -33.78 -6.35 -2.22
CA PHE A 529 -32.87 -7.23 -2.95
C PHE A 529 -31.77 -6.44 -3.68
N LYS A 530 -32.14 -5.33 -4.33
CA LYS A 530 -31.21 -4.43 -5.03
C LYS A 530 -30.24 -3.78 -4.06
N ASP A 531 -30.73 -3.22 -2.96
CA ASP A 531 -29.89 -2.58 -1.94
C ASP A 531 -28.93 -3.59 -1.30
N PHE A 532 -29.39 -4.82 -1.05
CA PHE A 532 -28.55 -5.91 -0.57
C PHE A 532 -27.46 -6.28 -1.58
N ALA A 533 -27.81 -6.48 -2.86
CA ALA A 533 -26.85 -6.84 -3.90
C ALA A 533 -25.76 -5.76 -4.12
N PHE A 534 -26.10 -4.48 -3.93
CA PHE A 534 -25.10 -3.39 -3.98
C PHE A 534 -24.20 -3.34 -2.74
N LYS A 535 -24.73 -3.68 -1.55
CA LYS A 535 -23.96 -3.73 -0.31
C LYS A 535 -23.08 -4.98 -0.20
N HIS A 536 -23.51 -6.09 -0.79
CA HIS A 536 -22.89 -7.41 -0.69
C HIS A 536 -22.51 -7.97 -2.07
N PRO A 537 -21.54 -7.32 -2.77
CA PRO A 537 -21.17 -7.68 -4.13
C PRO A 537 -20.60 -9.09 -4.27
N GLU A 538 -20.09 -9.70 -3.20
CA GLU A 538 -19.61 -11.08 -3.14
C GLU A 538 -20.68 -12.13 -3.50
N TYR A 539 -21.97 -11.85 -3.30
CA TYR A 539 -23.07 -12.75 -3.68
C TYR A 539 -23.40 -12.71 -5.18
N ALA A 540 -22.85 -11.76 -5.92
CA ALA A 540 -23.17 -11.58 -7.35
C ALA A 540 -22.90 -12.84 -8.18
N LYS A 541 -21.82 -13.58 -7.87
CA LYS A 541 -21.53 -14.83 -8.58
C LYS A 541 -22.50 -15.95 -8.17
N LEU A 542 -22.94 -16.00 -6.92
CA LEU A 542 -23.94 -16.98 -6.47
C LEU A 542 -25.26 -16.80 -7.23
N PHE A 543 -25.74 -15.56 -7.35
CA PHE A 543 -26.98 -15.26 -8.07
C PHE A 543 -26.88 -15.52 -9.58
N THR A 544 -25.71 -15.25 -10.19
CA THR A 544 -25.51 -15.48 -11.64
C THR A 544 -25.16 -16.93 -11.99
N THR A 545 -24.72 -17.76 -11.05
CA THR A 545 -24.43 -19.19 -11.31
C THR A 545 -25.71 -19.94 -11.64
N TYR A 546 -26.85 -19.58 -11.04
CA TYR A 546 -28.15 -20.15 -11.42
C TYR A 546 -28.56 -19.83 -12.86
N LEU A 547 -28.33 -18.59 -13.32
CA LEU A 547 -28.52 -18.19 -14.72
C LEU A 547 -27.68 -19.06 -15.68
N GLU A 548 -26.44 -19.37 -15.30
CA GLU A 548 -25.56 -20.24 -16.09
C GLU A 548 -26.07 -21.70 -16.10
N LEU A 549 -26.56 -22.21 -14.96
CA LEU A 549 -27.14 -23.54 -14.84
C LEU A 549 -28.42 -23.70 -15.68
N GLN A 550 -29.34 -22.74 -15.66
CA GLN A 550 -30.55 -22.78 -16.49
C GLN A 550 -30.22 -22.72 -17.98
N ARG A 551 -29.25 -21.89 -18.39
CA ARG A 551 -28.81 -21.84 -19.80
C ARG A 551 -28.22 -23.17 -20.25
N CYS A 552 -27.51 -23.88 -19.38
CA CYS A 552 -27.00 -25.22 -19.70
C CYS A 552 -28.13 -26.25 -19.80
N GLN A 553 -29.13 -26.20 -18.91
CA GLN A 553 -30.30 -27.10 -18.95
C GLN A 553 -31.15 -26.91 -20.22
N LEU A 554 -31.33 -25.66 -20.66
CA LEU A 554 -32.01 -25.35 -21.92
C LEU A 554 -31.22 -25.84 -23.14
N GLN A 555 -29.88 -25.71 -23.13
CA GLN A 555 -29.04 -26.23 -24.21
C GLN A 555 -29.02 -27.77 -24.29
N THR A 556 -29.23 -28.49 -23.19
CA THR A 556 -29.32 -29.96 -23.20
C THR A 556 -30.68 -30.47 -23.69
N LEU A 557 -31.74 -29.68 -23.56
CA LEU A 557 -33.08 -30.05 -24.02
C LEU A 557 -33.24 -29.92 -25.55
N ASP A 558 -32.49 -29.01 -26.18
CA ASP A 558 -32.51 -28.84 -27.64
C ASP A 558 -31.78 -29.97 -28.41
N GLU A 559 -30.93 -30.77 -27.75
CA GLU A 559 -30.22 -31.89 -28.39
C GLU A 559 -30.93 -33.24 -28.27
N GLU A 560 -31.94 -33.39 -27.40
CA GLU A 560 -32.64 -34.67 -27.22
C GLU A 560 -33.86 -34.86 -28.14
N ASP A 561 -34.30 -33.83 -28.88
CA ASP A 561 -35.53 -33.89 -29.70
C ASP A 561 -35.32 -34.23 -31.19
N TYR A 562 -34.15 -34.77 -31.58
CA TYR A 562 -33.92 -35.24 -32.94
C TYR A 562 -33.38 -36.69 -32.99
N GLN A 563 -34.31 -37.65 -33.02
CA GLN A 563 -34.03 -39.01 -33.50
C GLN A 563 -34.93 -39.42 -34.69
N THR A 564 -34.43 -39.07 -35.89
CA THR A 564 -34.37 -39.86 -37.15
C THR A 564 -35.67 -40.22 -37.92
N PRO A 565 -35.63 -40.66 -39.22
CA PRO A 565 -34.49 -40.88 -40.13
C PRO A 565 -34.65 -40.37 -41.61
N GLU A 566 -33.51 -40.43 -42.31
CA GLU A 566 -33.32 -40.74 -43.74
C GLU A 566 -33.49 -39.71 -44.89
N ASP A 567 -32.48 -39.81 -45.78
CA ASP A 567 -32.48 -39.62 -47.22
C ASP A 567 -32.13 -38.27 -47.91
N THR A 568 -30.86 -38.24 -48.32
CA THR A 568 -30.35 -37.98 -49.68
C THR A 568 -30.32 -36.56 -50.27
N TYR A 569 -29.18 -36.31 -50.95
CA TYR A 569 -28.91 -35.33 -52.02
C TYR A 569 -28.43 -33.91 -51.68
N SER A 570 -27.10 -33.75 -51.87
CA SER A 570 -26.40 -32.69 -52.61
C SER A 570 -26.66 -31.21 -52.31
N GLN A 571 -25.64 -30.51 -51.80
CA GLN A 571 -25.49 -29.07 -51.99
C GLN A 571 -24.45 -28.76 -53.07
N SER A 572 -24.92 -28.16 -54.15
CA SER A 572 -24.12 -27.29 -55.03
C SER A 572 -24.51 -25.83 -54.77
N LYS A 573 -23.48 -24.97 -54.67
CA LYS A 573 -23.39 -23.50 -54.83
C LYS A 573 -24.65 -22.83 -55.43
N THR A 574 -25.07 -21.61 -55.08
CA THR A 574 -24.33 -20.35 -55.31
C THR A 574 -25.12 -19.11 -54.80
N SER A 575 -24.38 -18.09 -54.34
CA SER A 575 -24.51 -16.63 -54.59
C SER A 575 -25.64 -15.71 -54.04
N VAL A 576 -25.17 -14.73 -53.25
CA VAL A 576 -25.18 -13.25 -53.48
C VAL A 576 -26.46 -12.43 -53.22
N SER A 577 -26.40 -11.53 -52.23
CA SER A 577 -26.46 -10.05 -52.35
C SER A 577 -27.35 -9.41 -51.29
N GLU A 578 -26.81 -8.46 -50.52
CA GLU A 578 -27.65 -7.36 -50.03
C GLU A 578 -26.87 -6.03 -49.98
N LYS A 579 -27.53 -4.99 -50.49
CA LYS A 579 -27.09 -3.60 -50.62
C LYS A 579 -27.73 -2.78 -49.51
N THR A 580 -27.01 -1.80 -48.96
CA THR A 580 -27.64 -0.61 -48.35
C THR A 580 -26.75 0.63 -48.52
N PRO A 581 -27.29 1.81 -48.90
CA PRO A 581 -26.54 3.06 -49.01
C PRO A 581 -26.78 4.07 -47.86
N ILE A 582 -25.68 4.68 -47.41
CA ILE A 582 -25.38 6.13 -47.21
C ILE A 582 -26.43 7.10 -46.57
N ALA A 583 -26.09 7.52 -45.33
CA ALA A 583 -25.90 8.87 -44.73
C ALA A 583 -26.97 9.99 -44.75
N ARG A 584 -27.17 10.67 -43.59
CA ARG A 584 -26.60 12.02 -43.27
C ARG A 584 -27.03 12.64 -41.92
N ASN A 585 -26.01 13.13 -41.20
CA ASN A 585 -25.84 14.44 -40.52
C ASN A 585 -26.72 14.96 -39.35
N LYS A 586 -25.98 15.26 -38.27
CA LYS A 586 -25.87 16.52 -37.47
C LYS A 586 -27.09 17.02 -36.68
N VAL A 587 -26.87 17.36 -35.40
CA VAL A 587 -26.74 18.74 -34.86
C VAL A 587 -26.56 18.67 -33.32
N SER A 588 -25.69 19.53 -32.76
CA SER A 588 -25.64 19.93 -31.34
C SER A 588 -26.05 21.42 -31.24
N PRO A 589 -26.57 21.88 -30.08
CA PRO A 589 -25.97 23.03 -29.35
C PRO A 589 -25.93 22.82 -27.80
N GLU A 590 -24.88 23.24 -27.06
CA GLU A 590 -24.75 24.49 -26.24
C GLU A 590 -25.75 24.60 -25.06
N SER A 591 -25.38 24.50 -23.77
CA SER A 591 -24.67 25.39 -22.81
C SER A 591 -25.60 26.27 -21.93
N ASN A 592 -25.15 26.56 -20.68
CA ASN A 592 -25.72 27.41 -19.58
C ASN A 592 -26.61 26.66 -18.57
N GLU A 593 -26.66 26.89 -17.24
CA GLU A 593 -26.21 27.93 -16.29
C GLU A 593 -26.26 27.29 -14.86
N GLU A 594 -25.26 27.47 -13.99
CA GLU A 594 -25.27 28.31 -12.77
C GLU A 594 -26.35 28.07 -11.68
N ASP A 595 -25.83 27.69 -10.49
CA ASP A 595 -26.12 28.24 -9.14
C ASP A 595 -27.17 27.68 -8.13
N ILE A 596 -26.72 27.73 -6.86
CA ILE A 596 -27.43 27.85 -5.55
C ILE A 596 -27.58 26.62 -4.61
N SER A 597 -26.59 26.50 -3.72
CA SER A 597 -26.62 26.37 -2.23
C SER A 597 -27.65 25.52 -1.45
N SER A 598 -27.15 24.72 -0.49
CA SER A 598 -27.45 24.74 0.98
C SER A 598 -26.96 23.42 1.63
N THR A 599 -25.83 23.43 2.36
CA THR A 599 -25.62 23.55 3.82
C THR A 599 -25.93 22.32 4.70
N SER A 600 -24.98 22.09 5.62
CA SER A 600 -25.08 21.41 6.93
C SER A 600 -24.97 19.87 6.92
N ASP A 601 -24.30 19.18 7.85
CA ASP A 601 -23.28 19.49 8.87
C ASP A 601 -22.91 18.16 9.56
N LYS A 602 -21.79 18.17 10.33
CA LYS A 602 -21.40 17.24 11.42
C LYS A 602 -20.65 15.93 11.05
N LYS A 603 -19.35 15.79 11.39
CA LYS A 603 -18.71 15.54 12.73
C LYS A 603 -18.76 14.04 13.08
N ASP A 604 -17.76 13.38 13.67
CA ASP A 604 -16.48 13.68 14.32
C ASP A 604 -15.59 12.40 14.19
N ASP A 605 -14.27 12.54 14.45
CA ASP A 605 -13.20 11.54 14.72
C ASP A 605 -12.35 10.91 13.58
#